data_AF-A0A388QSN0-F1
#
_entry.id   AF-A0A388QSN0-F1
#
_cell.length_a   1.000
_cell.length_b   1.000
_cell.length_c   1.000
_cell.angle_alpha   90.00
_cell.angle_beta   90.00
_cell.angle_gamma   90.00
#
_symmetry.space_group_name_H-M   'P 1'
#
loop_
_entity.id
_entity.type
_entity.pdbx_description
1 polymer ?
#
loop_
_entity_poly.entity_id
_entity_poly.type
_entity_poly.pdbx_seq_one_letter_code
_entity_poly.pdbx_strand_id
1 'polypeptide(L)'
;MPRLLLVLLCAASGSAAEPSQKLTVTEATAETRTLLKGRKISDILGVTHVNGQYALSEKPFLLEGAAATQQLGSKVLKLWFYPIYAEQYAWHSSWPQGVPDLESLAKTPYYEAVFAMPFHTYVLETEEFGLRKNFWQKGLGTPDREKVHAQIYRLTCHLLTRYRGTGKTFVLQNWEADNVMKYALKDAAPSTWDTAYQGMTDWINARQAAVEQARRDCGTEGVQVLHAFEVNFVPPLKESLAGKPYDLRRTLGQR
;
A
#
# COMPACT_ATOMS: atom_id res chain seq x y z
N MET A 1 5.72 -17.93 13.68
CA MET A 1 6.13 -17.32 12.39
C MET A 1 6.54 -15.87 12.66
N PRO A 2 7.67 -15.38 12.15
CA PRO A 2 8.07 -14.00 12.38
C PRO A 2 7.09 -13.06 11.66
N ARG A 3 6.51 -12.10 12.40
CA ARG A 3 5.70 -11.01 11.85
C ARG A 3 6.64 -10.04 11.14
N LEU A 4 6.76 -10.15 9.82
CA LEU A 4 7.54 -9.22 9.00
C LEU A 4 6.69 -7.95 8.80
N LEU A 5 7.00 -6.88 9.54
CA LEU A 5 6.46 -5.55 9.29
C LEU A 5 7.26 -4.94 8.13
N LEU A 6 6.68 -4.87 6.94
CA LEU A 6 7.25 -4.16 5.81
C LEU A 6 6.80 -2.70 5.88
N VAL A 7 7.74 -1.80 6.21
CA VAL A 7 7.53 -0.35 6.15
C VAL A 7 8.03 0.14 4.79
N LEU A 8 7.10 0.59 3.93
CA LEU A 8 7.44 1.30 2.70
C LEU A 8 7.51 2.80 3.01
N LEU A 9 8.69 3.38 2.81
CA LEU A 9 8.92 4.83 2.91
C LEU A 9 8.77 5.45 1.52
N CYS A 10 7.71 6.22 1.32
CA CYS A 10 7.62 7.14 0.19
C CYS A 10 8.26 8.47 0.58
N ALA A 11 9.36 8.83 -0.08
CA ALA A 11 9.95 10.15 0.11
C ALA A 11 9.13 11.18 -0.70
N ALA A 12 8.33 12.00 -0.02
CA ALA A 12 7.83 13.23 -0.59
C ALA A 12 8.95 14.28 -0.62
N SER A 13 9.02 15.07 -1.69
CA SER A 13 9.96 16.19 -1.81
C SER A 13 9.68 17.25 -0.73
N GLY A 14 10.46 17.25 0.34
CA GLY A 14 10.50 18.35 1.31
C GLY A 14 11.19 19.58 0.71
N SER A 15 10.83 20.77 1.19
CA SER A 15 11.43 22.03 0.74
C SER A 15 12.95 22.00 0.89
N ALA A 16 13.65 22.57 -0.09
CA ALA A 16 15.10 22.65 -0.16
C ALA A 16 15.71 23.15 1.17
N ALA A 17 16.32 22.23 1.93
CA ALA A 17 17.26 22.58 2.98
C ALA A 17 18.54 23.15 2.34
N GLU A 18 19.22 24.05 3.04
CA GLU A 18 20.45 24.69 2.58
C GLU A 18 21.50 23.65 2.10
N PRO A 19 22.29 23.93 1.04
CA PRO A 19 23.13 22.94 0.37
C PRO A 19 24.39 22.51 1.16
N SER A 20 24.56 22.96 2.41
CA SER A 20 25.82 22.82 3.15
C SER A 20 25.89 21.57 4.04
N GLN A 21 24.76 20.93 4.36
CA GLN A 21 24.78 19.61 4.98
C GLN A 21 24.84 18.55 3.88
N LYS A 22 26.05 18.06 3.59
CA LYS A 22 26.18 16.71 3.04
C LYS A 22 25.35 15.80 3.94
N LEU A 23 24.25 15.27 3.42
CA LEU A 23 23.59 14.09 3.97
C LEU A 23 24.64 12.98 3.92
N THR A 24 25.45 12.86 4.97
CA THR A 24 26.22 11.66 5.20
C THR A 24 25.18 10.58 5.46
N VAL A 25 24.92 9.75 4.46
CA VAL A 25 24.14 8.53 4.63
C VAL A 25 24.86 7.75 5.70
N THR A 26 24.40 7.87 6.94
CA THR A 26 24.90 7.06 8.04
C THR A 26 24.83 5.63 7.57
N GLU A 27 25.99 5.01 7.56
CA GLU A 27 26.24 3.68 7.06
C GLU A 27 25.09 2.71 7.36
N ALA A 28 24.56 2.08 6.31
CA ALA A 28 23.67 0.93 6.47
C ALA A 28 24.22 0.00 7.55
N THR A 29 23.40 -0.39 8.53
CA THR A 29 23.87 -1.26 9.61
C THR A 29 24.48 -2.54 9.02
N ALA A 30 25.35 -3.24 9.77
CA ALA A 30 25.89 -4.52 9.32
C ALA A 30 24.77 -5.51 8.92
N GLU A 31 23.63 -5.43 9.61
CA GLU A 31 22.41 -6.19 9.32
C GLU A 31 21.79 -5.76 7.98
N THR A 32 21.61 -4.46 7.73
CA THR A 32 21.11 -3.96 6.43
C THR A 32 22.04 -4.35 5.29
N ARG A 33 23.36 -4.23 5.46
CA ARG A 33 24.33 -4.66 4.44
C ARG A 33 24.26 -6.16 4.19
N THR A 34 24.06 -6.96 5.23
CA THR A 34 23.87 -8.41 5.10
C THR A 34 22.56 -8.74 4.37
N LEU A 35 21.45 -8.07 4.70
CA LEU A 35 20.15 -8.20 4.04
C LEU A 35 20.18 -7.82 2.55
N LEU A 36 20.99 -6.82 2.20
CA LEU A 36 21.13 -6.35 0.82
C LEU A 36 22.19 -7.12 0.02
N LYS A 37 23.04 -7.92 0.68
CA LYS A 37 24.15 -8.64 0.02
C LYS A 37 23.60 -9.60 -1.03
N GLY A 38 24.06 -9.45 -2.28
CA GLY A 38 23.65 -10.29 -3.41
C GLY A 38 22.29 -9.95 -4.03
N ARG A 39 21.55 -8.98 -3.47
CA ARG A 39 20.31 -8.46 -4.06
C ARG A 39 20.63 -7.50 -5.20
N LYS A 40 19.93 -7.60 -6.33
CA LYS A 40 20.06 -6.62 -7.41
C LYS A 40 19.19 -5.40 -7.08
N ILE A 41 19.63 -4.21 -7.49
CA ILE A 41 18.84 -2.98 -7.35
C ILE A 41 17.45 -3.13 -7.98
N SER A 42 17.36 -3.85 -9.09
CA SER A 42 16.09 -4.16 -9.77
C SER A 42 15.10 -4.96 -8.93
N ASP A 43 15.55 -5.68 -7.90
CA ASP A 43 14.72 -6.44 -6.97
C ASP A 43 14.38 -5.64 -5.68
N ILE A 44 14.78 -4.36 -5.61
CA ILE A 44 14.64 -3.51 -4.40
C ILE A 44 13.96 -2.18 -4.76
N LEU A 45 14.47 -1.47 -5.77
CA LEU A 45 13.95 -0.17 -6.19
C LEU A 45 12.77 -0.36 -7.13
N GLY A 46 11.67 0.34 -6.85
CA GLY A 46 10.44 0.27 -7.63
C GLY A 46 9.96 1.62 -8.13
N VAL A 47 8.92 1.58 -8.95
CA VAL A 47 8.22 2.78 -9.46
C VAL A 47 6.77 2.74 -8.99
N THR A 48 6.30 3.90 -8.53
CA THR A 48 4.88 4.15 -8.29
C THR A 48 4.24 4.68 -9.58
N HIS A 49 3.21 4.01 -10.08
CA HIS A 49 2.48 4.39 -11.28
C HIS A 49 0.99 4.58 -11.00
N VAL A 50 0.53 5.83 -11.01
CA VAL A 50 -0.87 6.21 -10.72
C VAL A 50 -1.18 7.61 -11.24
N ASN A 51 -2.43 7.87 -11.64
CA ASN A 51 -3.03 9.20 -11.84
C ASN A 51 -2.21 10.16 -12.73
N GLY A 52 -1.71 9.65 -13.86
CA GLY A 52 -0.95 10.47 -14.81
C GLY A 52 -1.82 11.52 -15.48
N GLN A 53 -1.22 12.68 -15.70
CA GLN A 53 -1.89 13.82 -16.33
C GLN A 53 -1.87 13.76 -17.88
N TYR A 54 -1.18 12.78 -18.44
CA TYR A 54 -1.07 12.51 -19.87
C TYR A 54 -0.65 11.05 -20.10
N ALA A 55 -0.80 10.57 -21.32
CA ALA A 55 -0.20 9.32 -21.82
C ALA A 55 0.85 9.64 -22.89
N LEU A 56 1.83 8.75 -23.06
CA LEU A 56 2.92 8.91 -24.05
C LEU A 56 2.65 8.17 -25.37
N SER A 57 1.61 7.33 -25.40
CA SER A 57 1.18 6.53 -26.53
C SER A 57 -0.30 6.17 -26.39
N GLU A 58 -0.87 5.54 -27.42
CA GLU A 58 -2.25 5.05 -27.44
C GLU A 58 -2.48 3.76 -26.62
N LYS A 59 -1.49 3.31 -25.85
CA LYS A 59 -1.63 2.13 -24.99
C LYS A 59 -2.43 2.50 -23.74
N PRO A 60 -3.21 1.57 -23.16
CA PRO A 60 -3.87 1.79 -21.88
C PRO A 60 -2.87 2.27 -20.82
N PHE A 61 -3.18 3.38 -20.14
CA PHE A 61 -2.25 4.09 -19.23
C PHE A 61 -1.58 3.16 -18.21
N LEU A 62 -2.37 2.28 -17.60
CA LEU A 62 -1.88 1.33 -16.61
C LEU A 62 -0.81 0.40 -17.22
N LEU A 63 -1.01 -0.09 -18.44
CA LEU A 63 -0.07 -0.96 -19.14
C LEU A 63 1.15 -0.21 -19.67
N GLU A 64 0.96 1.03 -20.13
CA GLU A 64 2.06 1.90 -20.58
C GLU A 64 3.08 2.13 -19.48
N GLY A 65 2.65 2.62 -18.31
CA GLY A 65 3.57 2.90 -17.20
C GLY A 65 4.18 1.64 -16.59
N ALA A 66 3.43 0.53 -16.57
CA ALA A 66 4.00 -0.77 -16.20
C ALA A 66 5.11 -1.18 -17.18
N ALA A 67 4.89 -1.08 -18.50
CA ALA A 67 5.92 -1.40 -19.50
C ALA A 67 7.15 -0.47 -19.37
N ALA A 68 6.94 0.83 -19.14
CA ALA A 68 8.03 1.78 -18.91
C ALA A 68 8.85 1.41 -17.66
N THR A 69 8.20 0.98 -16.59
CA THR A 69 8.87 0.51 -15.36
C THR A 69 9.77 -0.70 -15.65
N GLN A 70 9.35 -1.62 -16.51
CA GLN A 70 10.19 -2.76 -16.92
C GLN A 70 11.37 -2.33 -17.78
N GLN A 71 11.18 -1.36 -18.66
CA GLN A 71 12.26 -0.80 -19.49
C GLN A 71 13.33 -0.11 -18.64
N LEU A 72 12.96 0.49 -17.50
CA LEU A 72 13.90 0.99 -16.50
C LEU A 72 14.67 -0.12 -15.76
N GLY A 73 14.31 -1.39 -15.98
CA GLY A 73 14.93 -2.56 -15.36
C GLY A 73 14.39 -2.88 -13.97
N SER A 74 13.38 -2.18 -13.48
CA SER A 74 12.74 -2.48 -12.19
C SER A 74 11.86 -3.72 -12.28
N LYS A 75 11.89 -4.55 -11.22
CA LYS A 75 10.95 -5.66 -11.01
C LYS A 75 9.97 -5.40 -9.87
N VAL A 76 9.90 -4.17 -9.38
CA VAL A 76 9.01 -3.72 -8.32
C VAL A 76 8.11 -2.62 -8.85
N LEU A 77 6.79 -2.84 -8.78
CA LEU A 77 5.77 -1.91 -9.27
C LEU A 77 4.76 -1.61 -8.16
N LYS A 78 4.56 -0.34 -7.81
CA LYS A 78 3.47 0.12 -6.94
C LYS A 78 2.32 0.67 -7.78
N LEU A 79 1.11 0.24 -7.48
CA LEU A 79 -0.14 0.64 -8.14
C LEU A 79 -1.20 0.97 -7.11
N TRP A 80 -2.10 1.87 -7.48
CA TRP A 80 -3.34 2.07 -6.75
C TRP A 80 -4.34 1.05 -7.27
N PHE A 81 -5.08 0.43 -6.36
CA PHE A 81 -5.94 -0.73 -6.63
C PHE A 81 -7.21 -0.62 -5.76
N TYR A 82 -8.09 0.31 -6.10
CA TYR A 82 -9.30 0.60 -5.30
C TYR A 82 -10.40 1.31 -6.12
N PRO A 83 -11.59 1.64 -5.56
CA PRO A 83 -12.81 1.97 -6.32
C PRO A 83 -12.73 3.04 -7.43
N ILE A 84 -11.82 4.01 -7.34
CA ILE A 84 -11.66 5.06 -8.37
C ILE A 84 -10.65 4.69 -9.46
N TYR A 85 -10.38 3.39 -9.65
CA TYR A 85 -9.44 2.84 -10.63
C TYR A 85 -9.63 3.42 -12.04
N ALA A 86 -10.88 3.62 -12.47
CA ALA A 86 -11.18 4.14 -13.81
C ALA A 86 -10.76 5.61 -13.98
N GLU A 87 -10.82 6.39 -12.90
CA GLU A 87 -10.36 7.78 -12.89
C GLU A 87 -8.82 7.83 -12.89
N GLN A 88 -8.17 6.98 -12.09
CA GLN A 88 -6.72 6.97 -11.92
C GLN A 88 -5.96 6.43 -13.13
N TYR A 89 -6.62 5.59 -13.93
CA TYR A 89 -6.06 4.95 -15.10
C TYR A 89 -6.94 5.19 -16.33
N ALA A 90 -7.36 6.43 -16.55
CA ALA A 90 -8.34 6.80 -17.56
C ALA A 90 -7.82 6.76 -19.01
N TRP A 91 -6.55 7.12 -19.25
CA TRP A 91 -6.05 7.26 -20.63
C TRP A 91 -6.07 5.93 -21.38
N HIS A 92 -6.64 5.98 -22.60
CA HIS A 92 -6.77 4.87 -23.54
C HIS A 92 -7.31 3.56 -22.92
N SER A 93 -8.17 3.70 -21.89
CA SER A 93 -8.71 2.57 -21.13
C SER A 93 -10.23 2.57 -21.12
N SER A 94 -10.82 1.41 -21.38
CA SER A 94 -12.27 1.16 -21.37
C SER A 94 -12.59 0.20 -20.24
N TRP A 95 -12.65 0.75 -19.03
CA TRP A 95 -12.84 -0.02 -17.80
C TRP A 95 -14.24 -0.65 -17.70
N PRO A 96 -14.35 -1.91 -17.22
CA PRO A 96 -15.64 -2.51 -16.89
C PRO A 96 -16.40 -1.66 -15.87
N GLN A 97 -17.71 -1.52 -16.09
CA GLN A 97 -18.61 -0.79 -15.19
C GLN A 97 -19.06 -1.69 -14.03
N GLY A 98 -19.33 -1.08 -12.88
CA GLY A 98 -19.97 -1.76 -11.75
C GLY A 98 -19.11 -2.85 -11.10
N VAL A 99 -17.78 -2.72 -11.12
CA VAL A 99 -16.87 -3.64 -10.40
C VAL A 99 -17.20 -3.57 -8.89
N PRO A 100 -17.67 -4.66 -8.26
CA PRO A 100 -18.28 -4.59 -6.92
C PRO A 100 -17.28 -4.70 -5.76
N ASP A 101 -16.09 -5.25 -6.01
CA ASP A 101 -15.09 -5.54 -4.98
C ASP A 101 -13.67 -5.69 -5.55
N LEU A 102 -12.71 -5.76 -4.63
CA LEU A 102 -11.29 -5.89 -4.94
C LEU A 102 -10.95 -7.16 -5.76
N GLU A 103 -11.60 -8.29 -5.49
CA GLU A 103 -11.37 -9.53 -6.25
C GLU A 103 -11.81 -9.35 -7.71
N SER A 104 -12.99 -8.77 -7.92
CA SER A 104 -13.52 -8.49 -9.26
C SER A 104 -12.65 -7.47 -10.00
N LEU A 105 -12.07 -6.49 -9.29
CA LEU A 105 -11.10 -5.55 -9.87
C LEU A 105 -9.84 -6.27 -10.38
N ALA A 106 -9.33 -7.26 -9.63
CA ALA A 106 -8.13 -8.01 -10.01
C ALA A 106 -8.34 -8.83 -11.29
N LYS A 107 -9.59 -9.25 -11.53
CA LYS A 107 -10.02 -10.01 -12.71
C LYS A 107 -10.36 -9.14 -13.93
N THR A 108 -10.25 -7.82 -13.81
CA THR A 108 -10.44 -6.95 -14.99
C THR A 108 -9.27 -7.12 -15.97
N PRO A 109 -9.50 -6.93 -17.30
CA PRO A 109 -8.47 -7.19 -18.31
C PRO A 109 -7.17 -6.40 -18.08
N TYR A 110 -7.25 -5.17 -17.57
CA TYR A 110 -6.09 -4.33 -17.35
C TYR A 110 -5.23 -4.79 -16.16
N TYR A 111 -5.84 -5.15 -15.03
CA TYR A 111 -5.09 -5.69 -13.90
C TYR A 111 -4.56 -7.09 -14.17
N GLU A 112 -5.34 -7.97 -14.81
CA GLU A 112 -4.84 -9.28 -15.22
C GLU A 112 -3.62 -9.15 -16.14
N ALA A 113 -3.67 -8.23 -17.12
CA ALA A 113 -2.55 -7.99 -18.03
C ALA A 113 -1.30 -7.46 -17.29
N VAL A 114 -1.44 -6.52 -16.35
CA VAL A 114 -0.30 -6.05 -15.54
C VAL A 114 0.27 -7.16 -14.66
N PHE A 115 -0.58 -7.94 -14.01
CA PHE A 115 -0.15 -9.03 -13.14
C PHE A 115 0.49 -10.20 -13.92
N ALA A 116 0.20 -10.32 -15.21
CA ALA A 116 0.88 -11.25 -16.12
C ALA A 116 2.30 -10.77 -16.51
N MET A 117 2.62 -9.48 -16.38
CA MET A 117 3.97 -8.97 -16.70
C MET A 117 5.05 -9.56 -15.76
N PRO A 118 6.32 -9.64 -16.17
CA PRO A 118 7.37 -10.29 -15.37
C PRO A 118 7.92 -9.43 -14.22
N PHE A 119 7.06 -8.76 -13.44
CA PHE A 119 7.48 -8.20 -12.15
C PHE A 119 7.59 -9.29 -11.10
N HIS A 120 8.55 -9.11 -10.20
CA HIS A 120 8.71 -9.96 -9.02
C HIS A 120 7.79 -9.49 -7.89
N THR A 121 7.66 -8.18 -7.70
CA THR A 121 6.87 -7.60 -6.60
C THR A 121 5.86 -6.58 -7.12
N TYR A 122 4.60 -6.75 -6.72
CA TYR A 122 3.52 -5.80 -6.92
C TYR A 122 3.11 -5.23 -5.57
N VAL A 123 3.25 -3.93 -5.37
CA VAL A 123 2.70 -3.24 -4.20
C VAL A 123 1.37 -2.63 -4.62
N LEU A 124 0.29 -3.07 -3.99
CA LEU A 124 -1.07 -2.65 -4.30
C LEU A 124 -1.58 -1.82 -3.14
N GLU A 125 -1.75 -0.54 -3.39
CA GLU A 125 -2.49 0.32 -2.47
C GLU A 125 -3.98 0.03 -2.62
N THR A 126 -4.62 -0.42 -1.55
CA THR A 126 -5.96 -1.02 -1.59
C THR A 126 -6.88 -0.38 -0.57
N GLU A 127 -8.07 -0.03 -1.02
CA GLU A 127 -9.20 0.47 -0.22
C GLU A 127 -10.45 -0.33 -0.60
N GLU A 128 -11.25 -0.68 0.40
CA GLU A 128 -12.37 -1.60 0.23
C GLU A 128 -13.59 -0.94 -0.43
N PHE A 129 -14.27 -1.67 -1.31
CA PHE A 129 -15.43 -1.15 -2.04
C PHE A 129 -16.65 -1.03 -1.12
N GLY A 130 -17.46 0.01 -1.37
CA GLY A 130 -18.75 0.19 -0.71
C GLY A 130 -18.67 0.47 0.79
N LEU A 131 -17.55 1.04 1.26
CA LEU A 131 -17.45 1.65 2.57
C LEU A 131 -17.54 3.17 2.43
N ARG A 132 -18.09 3.83 3.45
CA ARG A 132 -18.10 5.30 3.49
C ARG A 132 -16.70 5.84 3.74
N LYS A 133 -16.42 7.06 3.27
CA LYS A 133 -15.19 7.77 3.62
C LYS A 133 -15.02 7.82 5.15
N ASN A 134 -13.80 7.53 5.61
CA ASN A 134 -13.43 7.50 7.04
C ASN A 134 -14.37 6.62 7.89
N PHE A 135 -14.77 5.44 7.39
CA PHE A 135 -15.70 4.53 8.08
C PHE A 135 -15.23 4.16 9.50
N TRP A 136 -13.93 4.03 9.70
CA TRP A 136 -13.27 3.71 10.97
C TRP A 136 -13.24 4.87 11.98
N GLN A 137 -13.50 6.13 11.58
CA GLN A 137 -13.28 7.31 12.44
C GLN A 137 -14.10 7.31 13.74
N LYS A 138 -15.28 6.68 13.73
CA LYS A 138 -16.16 6.57 14.91
C LYS A 138 -16.09 5.17 15.54
N GLY A 139 -14.98 4.47 15.33
CA GLY A 139 -14.82 3.05 15.63
C GLY A 139 -15.25 2.18 14.43
N LEU A 140 -14.70 0.97 14.36
CA LEU A 140 -15.01 0.03 13.29
C LEU A 140 -16.16 -0.89 13.70
N GLY A 141 -17.34 -0.66 13.13
CA GLY A 141 -18.51 -1.50 13.37
C GLY A 141 -18.34 -2.92 12.82
N THR A 142 -19.06 -3.89 13.39
CA THR A 142 -19.01 -5.30 12.95
C THR A 142 -19.29 -5.48 11.45
N PRO A 143 -20.32 -4.85 10.84
CA PRO A 143 -20.59 -5.01 9.41
C PRO A 143 -19.44 -4.48 8.52
N ASP A 144 -18.86 -3.33 8.87
CA ASP A 144 -17.73 -2.77 8.14
C ASP A 144 -16.48 -3.66 8.29
N ARG A 145 -16.22 -4.17 9.50
CA ARG A 145 -15.12 -5.10 9.78
C ARG A 145 -15.24 -6.40 8.98
N GLU A 146 -16.43 -6.98 8.92
CA GLU A 146 -16.71 -8.18 8.13
C GLU A 146 -16.53 -7.93 6.64
N LYS A 147 -16.99 -6.76 6.15
CA LYS A 147 -16.83 -6.36 4.76
C LYS A 147 -15.36 -6.15 4.37
N VAL A 148 -14.58 -5.50 5.24
CA VAL A 148 -13.14 -5.34 5.10
C VAL A 148 -12.47 -6.71 4.99
N HIS A 149 -12.73 -7.58 5.96
CA HIS A 149 -12.16 -8.90 6.02
C HIS A 149 -12.49 -9.72 4.77
N ALA A 150 -13.77 -9.75 4.36
CA ALA A 150 -14.22 -10.51 3.20
C ALA A 150 -13.59 -10.06 1.88
N GLN A 151 -13.41 -8.76 1.66
CA GLN A 151 -12.79 -8.27 0.42
C GLN A 151 -11.29 -8.59 0.36
N ILE A 152 -10.56 -8.36 1.46
CA ILE A 152 -9.12 -8.67 1.52
C ILE A 152 -8.86 -10.18 1.45
N TYR A 153 -9.68 -10.98 2.12
CA TYR A 153 -9.60 -12.45 2.08
C TYR A 153 -9.77 -12.95 0.64
N ARG A 154 -10.84 -12.53 -0.05
CA ARG A 154 -11.13 -12.96 -1.43
C ARG A 154 -10.07 -12.50 -2.43
N LEU A 155 -9.62 -11.24 -2.34
CA LEU A 155 -8.50 -10.75 -3.14
C LEU A 155 -7.24 -11.60 -2.91
N THR A 156 -6.89 -11.87 -1.64
CA THR A 156 -5.69 -12.63 -1.29
C THR A 156 -5.77 -14.06 -1.83
N CYS A 157 -6.89 -14.75 -1.64
CA CYS A 157 -7.09 -16.08 -2.20
C CYS A 157 -7.02 -16.09 -3.73
N HIS A 158 -7.61 -15.10 -4.39
CA HIS A 158 -7.49 -14.98 -5.85
C HIS A 158 -6.03 -14.84 -6.29
N LEU A 159 -5.26 -13.95 -5.67
CA LEU A 159 -3.84 -13.75 -6.02
C LEU A 159 -2.99 -15.00 -5.75
N LEU A 160 -3.20 -15.68 -4.61
CA LEU A 160 -2.50 -16.91 -4.25
C LEU A 160 -2.83 -18.09 -5.19
N THR A 161 -4.07 -18.19 -5.65
CA THR A 161 -4.51 -19.29 -6.52
C THR A 161 -4.18 -19.02 -7.98
N ARG A 162 -4.49 -17.82 -8.49
CA ARG A 162 -4.33 -17.45 -9.90
C ARG A 162 -2.88 -17.37 -10.34
N TYR A 163 -1.98 -16.96 -9.44
CA TYR A 163 -0.55 -16.76 -9.70
C TYR A 163 0.33 -17.76 -8.95
N ARG A 164 -0.22 -18.90 -8.54
CA ARG A 164 0.53 -20.02 -7.95
C ARG A 164 1.73 -20.41 -8.82
N GLY A 165 2.88 -20.66 -8.20
CA GLY A 165 4.10 -21.10 -8.90
C GLY A 165 4.83 -20.02 -9.70
N THR A 166 4.34 -18.79 -9.75
CA THR A 166 4.96 -17.71 -10.54
C THR A 166 6.18 -17.07 -9.89
N GLY A 167 6.41 -17.32 -8.60
CA GLY A 167 7.40 -16.64 -7.77
C GLY A 167 7.03 -15.21 -7.38
N LYS A 168 5.83 -14.72 -7.75
CA LYS A 168 5.40 -13.34 -7.50
C LYS A 168 5.16 -13.06 -6.02
N THR A 169 5.42 -11.83 -5.62
CA THR A 169 5.02 -11.26 -4.33
C THR A 169 4.03 -10.13 -4.57
N PHE A 170 2.85 -10.22 -3.99
CA PHE A 170 1.90 -9.12 -3.90
C PHE A 170 1.95 -8.54 -2.49
N VAL A 171 1.93 -7.22 -2.36
CA VAL A 171 1.91 -6.52 -1.06
C VAL A 171 0.66 -5.66 -1.03
N LEU A 172 -0.30 -6.02 -0.20
CA LEU A 172 -1.53 -5.25 0.01
C LEU A 172 -1.26 -4.19 1.07
N GLN A 173 -1.43 -2.92 0.70
CA GLN A 173 -1.07 -1.76 1.52
C GLN A 173 -2.25 -0.78 1.59
N ASN A 174 -2.35 0.03 2.63
CA ASN A 174 -3.26 1.19 2.71
C ASN A 174 -2.58 2.47 2.17
N TRP A 175 -3.35 3.52 1.84
CA TRP A 175 -2.78 4.85 1.63
C TRP A 175 -2.45 5.49 2.98
N GLU A 176 -1.20 5.89 3.20
CA GLU A 176 -0.71 6.88 4.18
C GLU A 176 -1.61 7.07 5.43
N ALA A 177 -1.71 6.06 6.30
CA ALA A 177 -2.74 6.02 7.34
C ALA A 177 -2.69 7.21 8.30
N ASP A 178 -1.51 7.75 8.53
CA ASP A 178 -1.25 8.95 9.31
C ASP A 178 -1.74 10.23 8.62
N ASN A 179 -1.62 10.34 7.29
CA ASN A 179 -2.25 11.42 6.53
C ASN A 179 -3.77 11.28 6.54
N VAL A 180 -4.30 10.07 6.29
CA VAL A 180 -5.75 9.83 6.36
C VAL A 180 -6.29 10.21 7.75
N MET A 181 -5.57 9.80 8.81
CA MET A 181 -5.90 10.16 10.18
C MET A 181 -5.86 11.68 10.40
N LYS A 182 -4.79 12.34 9.96
CA LYS A 182 -4.64 13.80 10.04
C LYS A 182 -5.83 14.53 9.39
N TYR A 183 -6.23 14.13 8.18
CA TYR A 183 -7.35 14.75 7.48
C TYR A 183 -8.70 14.44 8.14
N ALA A 184 -8.89 13.20 8.62
CA ALA A 184 -10.12 12.82 9.31
C ALA A 184 -10.30 13.58 10.63
N LEU A 185 -9.22 13.80 11.38
CA LEU A 185 -9.27 14.40 12.71
C LEU A 185 -9.14 15.92 12.74
N LYS A 186 -8.84 16.58 11.60
CA LYS A 186 -8.60 18.03 11.51
C LYS A 186 -9.64 18.87 12.25
N ASP A 187 -10.92 18.54 12.08
CA ASP A 187 -12.06 19.27 12.65
C ASP A 187 -12.80 18.45 13.73
N ALA A 188 -12.23 17.32 14.17
CA ALA A 188 -12.84 16.44 15.17
C ALA A 188 -12.45 16.86 16.59
N ALA A 189 -13.43 16.83 17.51
CA ALA A 189 -13.17 17.10 18.93
C ALA A 189 -12.12 16.12 19.49
N PRO A 190 -11.11 16.59 20.27
CA PRO A 190 -10.05 15.73 20.81
C PRO A 190 -10.55 14.53 21.62
N SER A 191 -11.71 14.65 22.27
CA SER A 191 -12.36 13.56 23.00
C SER A 191 -12.78 12.36 22.14
N THR A 192 -12.77 12.50 20.80
CA THR A 192 -13.13 11.43 19.86
C THR A 192 -11.92 10.73 19.24
N TRP A 193 -10.70 11.21 19.52
CA TRP A 193 -9.49 10.72 18.86
C TRP A 193 -9.15 9.28 19.24
N ASP A 194 -9.30 8.88 20.51
CA ASP A 194 -9.04 7.50 20.94
C ASP A 194 -9.93 6.49 20.21
N THR A 195 -11.20 6.83 20.02
CA THR A 195 -12.15 6.01 19.23
C THR A 195 -11.70 5.88 17.78
N ALA A 196 -11.19 6.96 17.19
CA ALA A 196 -10.69 6.96 15.82
C ALA A 196 -9.40 6.12 15.69
N TYR A 197 -8.47 6.22 16.65
CA TYR A 197 -7.26 5.41 16.71
C TYR A 197 -7.59 3.91 16.86
N GLN A 198 -8.55 3.57 17.73
CA GLN A 198 -9.01 2.20 17.87
C GLN A 198 -9.65 1.70 16.56
N GLY A 199 -10.50 2.49 15.92
CA GLY A 199 -11.12 2.10 14.65
C GLY A 199 -10.12 1.87 13.52
N MET A 200 -9.08 2.71 13.41
CA MET A 200 -7.98 2.50 12.46
C MET A 200 -7.19 1.23 12.79
N THR A 201 -6.90 1.01 14.08
CA THR A 201 -6.22 -0.21 14.56
C THR A 201 -7.02 -1.46 14.20
N ASP A 202 -8.33 -1.44 14.43
CA ASP A 202 -9.23 -2.54 14.10
C ASP A 202 -9.31 -2.79 12.60
N TRP A 203 -9.28 -1.72 11.77
CA TRP A 203 -9.27 -1.85 10.32
C TRP A 203 -7.99 -2.54 9.83
N ILE A 204 -6.82 -2.10 10.28
CA ILE A 204 -5.53 -2.72 9.93
C ILE A 204 -5.46 -4.17 10.40
N ASN A 205 -5.96 -4.45 11.61
CA ASN A 205 -6.02 -5.82 12.14
C ASN A 205 -6.96 -6.71 11.34
N ALA A 206 -8.11 -6.20 10.88
CA ALA A 206 -9.05 -6.96 10.06
C ALA A 206 -8.43 -7.36 8.71
N ARG A 207 -7.68 -6.45 8.09
CA ARG A 207 -6.94 -6.72 6.84
C ARG A 207 -5.82 -7.75 7.06
N GLN A 208 -5.06 -7.62 8.14
CA GLN A 208 -4.03 -8.59 8.51
C GLN A 208 -4.62 -9.99 8.73
N ALA A 209 -5.70 -10.09 9.51
CA ALA A 209 -6.38 -11.34 9.79
C ALA A 209 -6.88 -12.02 8.51
N ALA A 210 -7.44 -11.23 7.58
CA ALA A 210 -7.91 -11.72 6.29
C ALA A 210 -6.77 -12.29 5.42
N VAL A 211 -5.62 -11.62 5.36
CA VAL A 211 -4.43 -12.12 4.63
C VAL A 211 -3.90 -13.40 5.28
N GLU A 212 -3.78 -13.43 6.60
CA GLU A 212 -3.30 -14.62 7.32
C GLU A 212 -4.23 -15.81 7.12
N GLN A 213 -5.54 -15.58 7.16
CA GLN A 213 -6.53 -16.62 6.92
C GLN A 213 -6.45 -17.12 5.48
N ALA A 214 -6.46 -16.23 4.49
CA ALA A 214 -6.38 -16.63 3.08
C ALA A 214 -5.10 -17.42 2.76
N ARG A 215 -3.96 -17.10 3.37
CA ARG A 215 -2.73 -17.91 3.20
C ARG A 215 -2.86 -19.32 3.75
N ARG A 216 -3.59 -19.51 4.86
CA ARG A 216 -3.87 -20.84 5.42
C ARG A 216 -4.82 -21.62 4.51
N ASP A 217 -5.88 -20.96 4.05
CA ASP A 217 -6.99 -21.61 3.38
C ASP A 217 -6.70 -21.87 1.88
N CYS A 218 -5.90 -21.00 1.24
CA CYS A 218 -5.68 -21.00 -0.21
C CYS A 218 -4.24 -21.37 -0.64
N GLY A 219 -3.30 -21.56 0.29
CA GLY A 219 -1.92 -21.98 0.03
C GLY A 219 -0.99 -20.84 -0.44
N THR A 220 0.33 -21.08 -0.43
CA THR A 220 1.38 -20.08 -0.77
C THR A 220 2.49 -20.64 -1.67
N GLU A 221 2.17 -21.69 -2.43
CA GLU A 221 3.13 -22.46 -3.21
C GLU A 221 3.66 -21.63 -4.40
N GLY A 222 4.88 -21.12 -4.26
CA GLY A 222 5.54 -20.32 -5.28
C GLY A 222 4.83 -18.98 -5.55
N VAL A 223 4.14 -18.41 -4.56
CA VAL A 223 3.54 -17.06 -4.62
C VAL A 223 3.35 -16.54 -3.20
N GLN A 224 3.52 -15.23 -3.01
CA GLN A 224 3.34 -14.59 -1.71
C GLN A 224 2.34 -13.44 -1.80
N VAL A 225 1.50 -13.29 -0.78
CA VAL A 225 0.67 -12.09 -0.59
C VAL A 225 0.94 -11.56 0.81
N LEU A 226 1.56 -10.39 0.93
CA LEU A 226 1.89 -9.69 2.17
C LEU A 226 0.88 -8.58 2.48
N HIS A 227 0.78 -8.21 3.75
CA HIS A 227 0.08 -7.01 4.18
C HIS A 227 1.11 -6.02 4.72
N ALA A 228 1.02 -4.77 4.28
CA ALA A 228 1.89 -3.68 4.71
C ALA A 228 1.04 -2.52 5.23
N PHE A 229 1.62 -1.76 6.16
CA PHE A 229 1.00 -0.58 6.74
C PHE A 229 1.82 0.65 6.33
N GLU A 230 1.24 1.51 5.49
CA GLU A 230 1.91 2.74 5.04
C GLU A 230 1.63 3.90 5.98
N VAL A 231 2.71 4.60 6.33
CA VAL A 231 2.71 5.85 7.08
C VAL A 231 3.81 6.76 6.51
N ASN A 232 3.57 8.07 6.47
CA ASN A 232 4.55 9.05 5.95
C ASN A 232 5.39 9.69 7.07
N PHE A 233 4.72 10.12 8.14
CA PHE A 233 5.31 10.78 9.29
C PHE A 233 5.71 9.72 10.32
N VAL A 234 6.89 9.13 10.10
CA VAL A 234 7.54 8.34 11.14
C VAL A 234 8.24 9.33 12.08
N PRO A 235 7.88 9.41 13.38
CA PRO A 235 8.67 10.20 14.32
C PRO A 235 10.12 9.71 14.33
N PRO A 236 11.09 10.58 14.68
CA PRO A 236 12.48 10.16 14.78
C PRO A 236 12.60 8.87 15.60
N LEU A 237 13.35 7.88 15.10
CA LEU A 237 13.49 6.56 15.73
C LEU A 237 13.82 6.66 17.23
N LYS A 238 14.61 7.67 17.62
CA LYS A 238 14.95 7.98 19.01
C LYS A 238 13.73 8.32 19.89
N GLU A 239 12.72 9.00 19.35
CA GLU A 239 11.49 9.34 20.07
C GLU A 239 10.56 8.13 20.19
N SER A 240 10.42 7.34 19.12
CA SER A 240 9.70 6.05 19.15
C SER A 240 10.32 5.06 20.14
N LEU A 241 11.64 4.90 20.14
CA LEU A 241 12.36 4.00 21.07
C LEU A 241 12.29 4.48 22.52
N ALA A 242 12.11 5.78 22.74
CA ALA A 242 11.91 6.35 24.08
C ALA A 242 10.46 6.21 24.59
N GLY A 243 9.59 5.53 23.84
CA GLY A 243 8.17 5.36 24.19
C GLY A 243 7.40 6.67 24.20
N LYS A 244 7.91 7.73 23.56
CA LYS A 244 7.20 8.99 23.48
C LYS A 244 6.04 8.82 22.49
N PRO A 245 4.79 9.12 22.89
CA PRO A 245 3.65 9.01 21.98
C PRO A 245 3.85 9.97 20.80
N TYR A 246 3.49 9.49 19.61
CA TYR A 246 3.45 10.34 18.42
C TYR A 246 2.39 11.42 18.60
N ASP A 247 2.83 12.66 18.78
CA ASP A 247 1.93 13.79 19.04
C ASP A 247 1.56 14.51 17.73
N LEU A 248 0.43 14.11 17.15
CA LEU A 248 -0.15 14.74 15.96
C LEU A 248 -0.39 16.25 16.14
N ARG A 249 -0.54 16.75 17.38
CA ARG A 249 -0.72 18.19 17.66
C ARG A 249 0.50 19.01 17.21
N ARG A 250 1.70 18.45 17.40
CA ARG A 250 2.97 19.09 17.05
C ARG A 250 3.15 19.20 15.53
N THR A 251 2.66 18.24 14.77
CA THR A 251 2.67 18.21 13.29
C THR A 251 1.52 19.00 12.66
N LEU A 252 0.43 19.23 13.41
CA LEU A 252 -0.72 20.06 12.99
C LEU A 252 -0.55 21.55 13.28
N GLY A 253 0.55 21.97 13.93
CA GLY A 253 0.81 23.38 14.26
C GLY A 253 -0.12 23.94 15.33
N GLN A 254 -0.88 23.09 16.03
CA GLN A 254 -1.73 23.50 17.14
C GLN A 254 -0.98 23.20 18.44
N ARG A 255 -0.59 24.27 19.14
CA ARG A 255 -0.07 24.20 20.51
C ARG A 255 -1.19 23.99 21.50
#